data_AF-A0A4Q0AGP8-F1
#
_entry.id   AF-A0A4Q0AGP8-F1
#
_cell.length_a   1.000
_cell.length_b   1.000
_cell.length_c   1.000
_cell.angle_alpha   90.00
_cell.angle_beta   90.00
_cell.angle_gamma   90.00
#
_symmetry.space_group_name_H-M   'P 1'
#
loop_
_entity.id
_entity.type
_entity.pdbx_description
1 polymer ?
#
loop_
_entity_poly.entity_id
_entity_poly.type
_entity_poly.pdbx_seq_one_letter_code
_entity_poly.pdbx_strand_id
1 'polypeptide(L)'
;MTKSLVENNVVIREAEGGDFEWVADLMVRVLSPFYDGDHRAHARRIFDTHMDGGIDRVGHFSAGQHMFIAEIDGLQVGLIHVVEKKQETVKISPLIVSTEYRGSLGVGSMLLERAEEYARSVGARQIYCTVASPNKMALGFFLRKGFYITGTAKDHYKQGIDEHMLYKQLDDEQGFDSLNVSVVPFDEEKHANGVRALVLREMGDDFIGVDDDWVDALFAGFHRRNSADVNTKYKIIFVAECGGEVVGVAGATPKKGDPIKLMPLVASNEDAFEALVTDLQSLLVDYGHKLYVHIVPSSWQVAALQRHGWKLEGVFPGGYAPESVVQQWGLNFNKEGATVRKMRIKRPYYDAIMSGKKTLEVRVGYDSIKRLSAGELLQLETSQKSGVVRIKAVRVYRDFADMLATESWQQIVPQVNTQDDALALLRGIYPPEKESLGIYVLEINKL
;
A
#
# COMPACT_ATOMS: atom_id res chain seq x y z
N MET A 1 -14.24 15.25 46.90
CA MET A 1 -13.71 13.88 46.72
C MET A 1 -13.05 13.82 45.35
N THR A 2 -11.74 13.92 45.34
CA THR A 2 -10.87 13.84 44.16
C THR A 2 -10.79 12.38 43.73
N LYS A 3 -11.41 12.03 42.60
CA LYS A 3 -11.05 10.80 41.88
C LYS A 3 -9.67 11.04 41.28
N SER A 4 -8.66 10.45 41.90
CA SER A 4 -7.35 10.23 41.29
C SER A 4 -7.58 9.49 39.97
N LEU A 5 -7.35 10.16 38.85
CA LEU A 5 -7.16 9.52 37.55
C LEU A 5 -5.77 8.87 37.61
N VAL A 6 -5.75 7.57 37.93
CA VAL A 6 -4.56 6.76 37.66
C VAL A 6 -4.46 6.72 36.14
N GLU A 7 -3.43 7.37 35.60
CA GLU A 7 -3.02 7.13 34.21
C GLU A 7 -2.54 5.68 34.16
N ASN A 8 -3.39 4.77 33.69
CA ASN A 8 -3.02 3.37 33.46
C ASN A 8 -1.99 3.30 32.33
N ASN A 9 -0.72 3.48 32.67
CA ASN A 9 0.36 3.49 31.70
C ASN A 9 0.74 2.05 31.36
N VAL A 10 0.52 1.64 30.11
CA VAL A 10 0.92 0.32 29.63
C VAL A 10 2.43 0.33 29.42
N VAL A 11 3.15 -0.61 30.06
CA VAL A 11 4.60 -0.76 29.92
C VAL A 11 4.90 -2.00 29.07
N ILE A 12 5.81 -1.87 28.09
CA ILE A 12 6.30 -3.01 27.31
C ILE A 12 7.74 -3.32 27.70
N ARG A 13 7.98 -4.50 28.28
CA ARG A 13 9.30 -4.99 28.71
C ARG A 13 9.64 -6.34 28.09
N GLU A 14 10.91 -6.76 28.16
CA GLU A 14 11.28 -8.14 27.83
C GLU A 14 10.68 -9.12 28.85
N ALA A 15 10.37 -10.33 28.41
CA ALA A 15 9.95 -11.39 29.31
C ALA A 15 11.08 -11.80 30.25
N GLU A 16 10.74 -12.11 31.50
CA GLU A 16 11.66 -12.52 32.56
C GLU A 16 11.22 -13.87 33.14
N GLY A 17 12.11 -14.61 33.82
CA GLY A 17 11.84 -16.00 34.25
C GLY A 17 10.53 -16.21 35.04
N GLY A 18 10.05 -15.20 35.76
CA GLY A 18 8.77 -15.26 36.49
C GLY A 18 7.51 -15.27 35.61
N ASP A 19 7.63 -14.91 34.33
CA ASP A 19 6.48 -14.80 33.41
C ASP A 19 6.04 -16.14 32.82
N PHE A 20 6.86 -17.19 32.92
CA PHE A 20 6.67 -18.43 32.15
C PHE A 20 5.29 -19.08 32.35
N GLU A 21 4.84 -19.26 33.59
CA GLU A 21 3.58 -19.93 33.85
C GLU A 21 2.38 -19.15 33.29
N TRP A 22 2.41 -17.81 33.42
CA TRP A 22 1.40 -16.95 32.83
C TRP A 22 1.40 -17.01 31.30
N VAL A 23 2.59 -16.97 30.67
CA VAL A 23 2.75 -17.11 29.21
C VAL A 23 2.20 -18.44 28.72
N ALA A 24 2.59 -19.54 29.36
CA ALA A 24 2.17 -20.89 28.99
C ALA A 24 0.64 -21.05 29.09
N ASP A 25 0.04 -20.59 30.18
CA ASP A 25 -1.42 -20.66 30.38
C ASP A 25 -2.19 -19.78 29.40
N LEU A 26 -1.68 -18.57 29.10
CA LEU A 26 -2.26 -17.68 28.11
C LEU A 26 -2.21 -18.31 26.70
N MET A 27 -1.09 -18.90 26.32
CA MET A 27 -0.92 -19.56 25.02
C MET A 27 -1.85 -20.77 24.87
N VAL A 28 -1.91 -21.66 25.86
CA VAL A 28 -2.84 -22.81 25.85
C VAL A 28 -4.28 -22.31 25.68
N ARG A 29 -4.70 -21.34 26.48
CA ARG A 29 -6.07 -20.82 26.45
C ARG A 29 -6.44 -20.17 25.11
N VAL A 30 -5.55 -19.37 24.53
CA VAL A 30 -5.87 -18.56 23.34
C VAL A 30 -5.63 -19.31 22.03
N LEU A 31 -4.66 -20.22 21.96
CA LEU A 31 -4.29 -20.89 20.72
C LEU A 31 -5.11 -22.17 20.46
N SER A 32 -5.49 -22.92 21.50
CA SER A 32 -6.21 -24.20 21.35
C SER A 32 -7.46 -24.17 20.46
N PRO A 33 -8.29 -23.11 20.44
CA PRO A 33 -9.42 -23.05 19.52
C PRO A 33 -9.00 -23.12 18.03
N PHE A 34 -7.86 -22.56 17.68
CA PHE A 34 -7.43 -22.32 16.30
C PHE A 34 -6.31 -23.25 15.83
N TYR A 35 -5.51 -23.78 16.75
CA TYR A 35 -4.28 -24.49 16.46
C TYR A 35 -4.25 -25.82 17.25
N ASP A 36 -3.88 -26.92 16.58
CA ASP A 36 -3.62 -28.19 17.25
C ASP A 36 -2.17 -28.27 17.76
N GLY A 37 -1.86 -29.28 18.56
CA GLY A 37 -0.53 -29.52 19.14
C GLY A 37 -0.38 -29.10 20.60
N ASP A 38 0.82 -29.29 21.14
CA ASP A 38 1.16 -28.99 22.53
C ASP A 38 1.62 -27.52 22.69
N HIS A 39 0.66 -26.65 23.01
CA HIS A 39 0.90 -25.22 23.21
C HIS A 39 1.81 -24.90 24.40
N ARG A 40 1.81 -25.73 25.45
CA ARG A 40 2.66 -25.51 26.63
C ARG A 40 4.10 -25.91 26.35
N ALA A 41 4.33 -27.01 25.64
CA ALA A 41 5.66 -27.36 25.14
C ALA A 41 6.18 -26.32 24.14
N HIS A 42 5.31 -25.80 23.27
CA HIS A 42 5.68 -24.72 22.35
C HIS A 42 6.07 -23.44 23.11
N ALA A 43 5.29 -23.04 24.12
CA ALA A 43 5.60 -21.90 24.99
C ALA A 43 6.96 -22.08 25.67
N ARG A 44 7.24 -23.26 26.25
CA ARG A 44 8.55 -23.57 26.86
C ARG A 44 9.70 -23.38 25.91
N ARG A 45 9.61 -23.95 24.70
CA ARG A 45 10.69 -23.85 23.70
C ARG A 45 11.02 -22.40 23.33
N ILE A 46 10.01 -21.59 23.02
CA ILE A 46 10.25 -20.19 22.61
C ILE A 46 10.73 -19.33 23.78
N PHE A 47 10.24 -19.60 24.99
CA PHE A 47 10.61 -18.89 26.20
C PHE A 47 12.05 -19.21 26.62
N ASP A 48 12.43 -20.49 26.63
CA ASP A 48 13.79 -20.93 26.95
C ASP A 48 14.81 -20.35 25.95
N THR A 49 14.44 -20.25 24.66
CA THR A 49 15.31 -19.61 23.65
C THR A 49 15.52 -18.12 23.95
N HIS A 50 14.45 -17.39 24.30
CA HIS A 50 14.53 -15.99 24.72
C HIS A 50 15.40 -15.83 25.98
N MET A 51 15.24 -16.72 26.97
CA MET A 51 16.03 -16.72 28.21
C MET A 51 17.53 -17.03 27.98
N ASP A 52 17.89 -17.86 27.00
CA ASP A 52 19.28 -18.19 26.62
C ASP A 52 19.91 -17.15 25.67
N GLY A 53 19.60 -15.86 25.91
CA GLY A 53 20.13 -14.73 25.13
C GLY A 53 19.52 -14.57 23.73
N GLY A 54 18.40 -15.23 23.46
CA GLY A 54 17.63 -15.07 22.22
C GLY A 54 18.24 -15.74 21.00
N ILE A 55 19.34 -16.49 21.11
CA ILE A 55 20.02 -17.12 19.96
C ILE A 55 19.34 -18.46 19.61
N ASP A 56 18.82 -18.58 18.40
CA ASP A 56 18.17 -19.81 17.95
C ASP A 56 19.16 -20.79 17.31
N ARG A 57 19.76 -21.66 18.13
CA ARG A 57 20.77 -22.64 17.69
C ARG A 57 20.19 -23.85 16.95
N VAL A 58 18.91 -24.13 17.14
CA VAL A 58 18.23 -25.28 16.52
C VAL A 58 17.46 -24.89 15.26
N GLY A 59 17.18 -23.60 15.09
CA GLY A 59 16.53 -23.02 13.94
C GLY A 59 17.32 -23.18 12.64
N HIS A 60 16.75 -23.92 11.69
CA HIS A 60 17.34 -24.00 10.35
C HIS A 60 17.34 -22.63 9.66
N PHE A 61 16.22 -21.90 9.75
CA PHE A 61 16.02 -20.58 9.14
C PHE A 61 15.86 -19.41 10.12
N SER A 62 15.87 -19.68 11.43
CA SER A 62 15.86 -18.63 12.46
C SER A 62 17.27 -18.34 12.97
N ALA A 63 17.53 -17.07 13.26
CA ALA A 63 18.75 -16.58 13.88
C ALA A 63 18.53 -16.27 15.36
N GLY A 64 17.37 -15.72 15.71
CA GLY A 64 17.02 -15.40 17.09
C GLY A 64 15.52 -15.37 17.38
N GLN A 65 15.18 -15.32 18.67
CA GLN A 65 13.83 -15.34 19.21
C GLN A 65 13.75 -14.45 20.45
N HIS A 66 12.82 -13.49 20.45
CA HIS A 66 12.66 -12.53 21.54
C HIS A 66 11.19 -12.40 21.95
N MET A 67 10.94 -12.25 23.24
CA MET A 67 9.60 -12.12 23.81
C MET A 67 9.47 -10.83 24.61
N PHE A 68 8.38 -10.10 24.35
CA PHE A 68 8.01 -8.89 25.07
C PHE A 68 6.65 -9.07 25.74
N ILE A 69 6.53 -8.55 26.96
CA ILE A 69 5.33 -8.58 27.81
C ILE A 69 4.80 -7.15 27.95
N ALA A 70 3.48 -7.01 27.82
CA ALA A 70 2.75 -5.81 28.19
C ALA A 70 2.24 -5.91 29.63
N GLU A 71 2.44 -4.86 30.41
CA GLU A 71 2.00 -4.77 31.80
C GLU A 71 1.14 -3.54 32.07
N ILE A 72 0.17 -3.69 32.97
CA ILE A 72 -0.62 -2.60 33.55
C ILE A 72 -0.59 -2.79 35.07
N ASP A 73 -0.13 -1.77 35.80
CA ASP A 73 -0.03 -1.80 37.27
C ASP A 73 0.71 -3.05 37.80
N GLY A 74 1.73 -3.52 37.07
CA GLY A 74 2.52 -4.71 37.40
C GLY A 74 1.87 -6.05 37.08
N LEU A 75 0.70 -6.05 36.44
CA LEU A 75 0.02 -7.27 35.97
C LEU A 75 0.30 -7.49 34.49
N GLN A 76 0.65 -8.72 34.10
CA GLN A 76 0.81 -9.09 32.69
C GLN A 76 -0.54 -9.11 31.97
N VAL A 77 -0.63 -8.39 30.85
CA VAL A 77 -1.87 -8.21 30.08
C VAL A 77 -1.77 -8.61 28.61
N GLY A 78 -0.56 -8.86 28.11
CA GLY A 78 -0.33 -9.34 26.75
C GLY A 78 1.12 -9.72 26.51
N LEU A 79 1.37 -10.43 25.41
CA LEU A 79 2.71 -10.76 24.95
C LEU A 79 2.81 -10.65 23.43
N ILE A 80 4.03 -10.40 22.96
CA ILE A 80 4.42 -10.64 21.57
C ILE A 80 5.75 -11.37 21.54
N HIS A 81 5.82 -12.40 20.71
CA HIS A 81 7.03 -13.12 20.43
C HIS A 81 7.41 -12.95 18.95
N VAL A 82 8.67 -12.59 18.73
CA VAL A 82 9.25 -12.36 17.41
C VAL A 82 10.37 -13.36 17.14
N VAL A 83 10.44 -13.83 15.90
CA VAL A 83 11.47 -14.76 15.41
C VAL A 83 12.22 -14.09 14.28
N GLU A 84 13.47 -13.76 14.53
CA GLU A 84 14.40 -13.26 13.52
C GLU A 84 14.78 -14.37 12.55
N LYS A 85 14.65 -14.10 11.26
CA LYS A 85 14.99 -15.04 10.18
C LYS A 85 16.33 -14.67 9.56
N LYS A 86 17.08 -15.69 9.16
CA LYS A 86 18.37 -15.53 8.46
C LYS A 86 18.23 -14.80 7.13
N GLN A 87 17.03 -14.77 6.57
CA GLN A 87 16.68 -14.05 5.35
C GLN A 87 16.19 -12.63 5.66
N GLU A 88 16.70 -11.94 6.68
CA GLU A 88 16.42 -10.52 6.97
C GLU A 88 14.91 -10.19 7.07
N THR A 89 14.13 -11.08 7.69
CA THR A 89 12.71 -10.87 8.01
C THR A 89 12.43 -11.25 9.45
N VAL A 90 11.32 -10.75 10.00
CA VAL A 90 10.86 -11.11 11.35
C VAL A 90 9.48 -11.75 11.28
N LYS A 91 9.31 -12.91 11.91
CA LYS A 91 8.01 -13.56 12.09
C LYS A 91 7.42 -13.23 13.46
N ILE A 92 6.15 -12.83 13.52
CA ILE A 92 5.38 -12.77 14.77
C ILE A 92 4.76 -14.16 15.02
N SER A 93 5.03 -14.75 16.18
CA SER A 93 4.50 -16.08 16.53
C SER A 93 4.62 -16.38 18.04
N PRO A 94 3.69 -15.96 18.91
CA PRO A 94 2.45 -15.23 18.61
C PRO A 94 2.40 -13.78 19.15
N LEU A 95 1.36 -13.04 18.78
CA LEU A 95 0.89 -11.83 19.47
C LEU A 95 -0.41 -12.19 20.19
N ILE A 96 -0.48 -12.03 21.51
CA ILE A 96 -1.66 -12.35 22.32
C ILE A 96 -1.93 -11.24 23.33
N VAL A 97 -3.18 -10.79 23.40
CA VAL A 97 -3.68 -9.92 24.47
C VAL A 97 -4.70 -10.69 25.30
N SER A 98 -4.57 -10.61 26.63
CA SER A 98 -5.52 -11.20 27.58
C SER A 98 -6.92 -10.70 27.31
N THR A 99 -7.91 -11.59 27.41
CA THR A 99 -9.28 -11.36 26.91
C THR A 99 -9.92 -10.10 27.48
N GLU A 100 -9.70 -9.84 28.77
CA GLU A 100 -10.20 -8.70 29.53
C GLU A 100 -9.56 -7.34 29.14
N TYR A 101 -8.43 -7.34 28.44
CA TYR A 101 -7.73 -6.15 27.96
C TYR A 101 -7.81 -5.97 26.43
N ARG A 102 -8.62 -6.78 25.74
CA ARG A 102 -8.80 -6.65 24.29
C ARG A 102 -9.63 -5.42 23.94
N GLY A 103 -9.17 -4.65 22.96
CA GLY A 103 -9.86 -3.45 22.49
C GLY A 103 -9.79 -2.27 23.47
N SER A 104 -9.08 -2.41 24.59
CA SER A 104 -8.83 -1.35 25.56
C SER A 104 -7.37 -0.93 25.54
N LEU A 105 -7.11 0.35 25.82
CA LEU A 105 -5.78 0.93 26.07
C LEU A 105 -4.72 0.74 24.98
N GLY A 106 -5.06 0.20 23.82
CA GLY A 106 -4.13 0.03 22.70
C GLY A 106 -3.06 -1.04 22.90
N VAL A 107 -3.17 -1.94 23.89
CA VAL A 107 -2.13 -2.93 24.25
C VAL A 107 -1.57 -3.69 23.05
N GLY A 108 -2.43 -4.26 22.20
CA GLY A 108 -1.99 -4.99 21.00
C GLY A 108 -1.25 -4.11 20.00
N SER A 109 -1.61 -2.83 19.89
CA SER A 109 -0.90 -1.85 19.05
C SER A 109 0.50 -1.60 19.58
N MET A 110 0.64 -1.36 20.88
CA MET A 110 1.93 -1.07 21.51
C MET A 110 2.88 -2.27 21.44
N LEU A 111 2.37 -3.49 21.62
CA LEU A 111 3.13 -4.72 21.41
C LEU A 111 3.61 -4.85 19.95
N LEU A 112 2.73 -4.61 18.98
CA LEU A 112 3.11 -4.66 17.57
C LEU A 112 4.13 -3.58 17.21
N GLU A 113 3.97 -2.36 17.73
CA GLU A 113 4.92 -1.26 17.55
C GLU A 113 6.31 -1.64 18.08
N ARG A 114 6.39 -2.23 19.28
CA ARG A 114 7.65 -2.77 19.81
C ARG A 114 8.26 -3.86 18.92
N ALA A 115 7.44 -4.75 18.35
CA ALA A 115 7.94 -5.77 17.43
C ALA A 115 8.43 -5.18 16.10
N GLU A 116 7.80 -4.13 15.58
CA GLU A 116 8.27 -3.41 14.40
C GLU A 116 9.56 -2.62 14.69
N GLU A 117 9.69 -2.00 15.88
CA GLU A 117 10.93 -1.37 16.35
C GLU A 117 12.08 -2.38 16.40
N TYR A 118 11.85 -3.55 17.01
CA TYR A 118 12.81 -4.65 17.03
C TYR A 118 13.17 -5.10 15.60
N ALA A 119 12.17 -5.30 14.74
CA ALA A 119 12.43 -5.76 13.38
C ALA A 119 13.29 -4.76 12.59
N ARG A 120 13.06 -3.45 12.77
CA ARG A 120 13.92 -2.41 12.17
C ARG A 120 15.33 -2.41 12.77
N SER A 121 15.48 -2.61 14.09
CA SER A 121 16.80 -2.59 14.74
C SER A 121 17.71 -3.73 14.28
N VAL A 122 17.13 -4.86 13.85
CA VAL A 122 17.86 -5.99 13.25
C VAL A 122 17.94 -5.92 11.73
N GLY A 123 17.54 -4.80 11.11
CA GLY A 123 17.63 -4.59 9.66
C GLY A 123 16.65 -5.41 8.83
N ALA A 124 15.53 -5.88 9.41
CA ALA A 124 14.55 -6.65 8.68
C ALA A 124 13.76 -5.79 7.69
N ARG A 125 13.65 -6.23 6.44
CA ARG A 125 12.84 -5.55 5.41
C ARG A 125 11.33 -5.78 5.57
N GLN A 126 10.95 -6.89 6.23
CA GLN A 126 9.56 -7.32 6.38
C GLN A 126 9.31 -7.94 7.74
N ILE A 127 8.11 -7.67 8.25
CA ILE A 127 7.51 -8.40 9.37
C ILE A 127 6.30 -9.18 8.87
N TYR A 128 6.16 -10.43 9.29
CA TYR A 128 5.09 -11.31 8.79
C TYR A 128 4.50 -12.18 9.89
N CYS A 129 3.26 -12.61 9.69
CA CYS A 129 2.55 -13.47 10.62
C CYS A 129 1.56 -14.36 9.87
N THR A 130 0.92 -15.25 10.61
CA THR A 130 -0.22 -16.01 10.11
C THR A 130 -1.40 -15.84 11.04
N VAL A 131 -2.61 -15.87 10.49
CA VAL A 131 -3.85 -15.74 11.25
C VAL A 131 -4.84 -16.80 10.77
N ALA A 132 -5.34 -17.61 11.71
CA ALA A 132 -6.41 -18.55 11.44
C ALA A 132 -7.64 -17.84 10.86
N SER A 133 -8.16 -18.35 9.75
CA SER A 133 -9.28 -17.76 9.01
C SER A 133 -10.56 -17.51 9.83
N PRO A 134 -10.90 -18.28 10.89
CA PRO A 134 -12.03 -17.97 11.77
C PRO A 134 -11.74 -16.80 12.72
N ASN A 135 -10.47 -16.44 12.96
CA ASN A 135 -10.08 -15.35 13.85
C ASN A 135 -10.18 -13.97 13.17
N LYS A 136 -11.42 -13.55 12.87
CA LYS A 136 -11.70 -12.30 12.17
C LYS A 136 -11.22 -11.06 12.92
N MET A 137 -11.18 -11.10 14.25
CA MET A 137 -10.69 -9.98 15.07
C MET A 137 -9.18 -9.75 14.86
N ALA A 138 -8.37 -10.82 14.94
CA ALA A 138 -6.93 -10.70 14.68
C ALA A 138 -6.65 -10.31 13.24
N LEU A 139 -7.37 -10.90 12.28
CA LEU A 139 -7.24 -10.53 10.87
C LEU A 139 -7.51 -9.04 10.65
N GLY A 140 -8.64 -8.53 11.17
CA GLY A 140 -8.97 -7.12 11.09
C GLY A 140 -7.97 -6.22 11.81
N PHE A 141 -7.38 -6.67 12.92
CA PHE A 141 -6.32 -5.95 13.62
C PHE A 141 -5.08 -5.78 12.73
N PHE A 142 -4.54 -6.85 12.16
CA PHE A 142 -3.34 -6.78 11.31
C PHE A 142 -3.59 -5.98 10.03
N LEU A 143 -4.75 -6.15 9.38
CA LEU A 143 -5.11 -5.36 8.19
C LEU A 143 -5.14 -3.85 8.50
N ARG A 144 -5.73 -3.44 9.63
CA ARG A 144 -5.71 -2.04 10.08
C ARG A 144 -4.31 -1.52 10.43
N LYS A 145 -3.38 -2.42 10.74
CA LYS A 145 -1.98 -2.10 11.04
C LYS A 145 -1.07 -2.11 9.80
N GLY A 146 -1.65 -2.23 8.61
CA GLY A 146 -0.94 -2.13 7.33
C GLY A 146 -0.37 -3.46 6.84
N PHE A 147 -0.84 -4.59 7.36
CA PHE A 147 -0.49 -5.89 6.81
C PHE A 147 -1.38 -6.24 5.62
N TYR A 148 -0.81 -6.94 4.64
CA TYR A 148 -1.52 -7.45 3.47
C TYR A 148 -1.63 -8.97 3.52
N ILE A 149 -2.78 -9.51 3.11
CA ILE A 149 -2.93 -10.95 2.89
C ILE A 149 -2.20 -11.30 1.59
N THR A 150 -1.18 -12.15 1.69
CA THR A 150 -0.42 -12.63 0.52
C THR A 150 -0.84 -14.02 0.05
N GLY A 151 -1.58 -14.75 0.87
CA GLY A 151 -2.08 -16.07 0.51
C GLY A 151 -2.85 -16.73 1.65
N THR A 152 -3.39 -17.91 1.38
CA THR A 152 -4.12 -18.71 2.37
C THR A 152 -3.68 -20.17 2.23
N ALA A 153 -3.18 -20.75 3.32
CA ALA A 153 -2.85 -22.17 3.40
C ALA A 153 -4.06 -22.94 3.91
N LYS A 154 -4.43 -24.02 3.22
CA LYS A 154 -5.54 -24.91 3.62
C LYS A 154 -5.07 -25.88 4.71
N ASP A 155 -5.90 -26.09 5.73
CA ASP A 155 -5.70 -27.10 6.79
C ASP A 155 -4.29 -27.11 7.42
N HIS A 156 -3.69 -25.93 7.59
CA HIS A 156 -2.24 -25.84 7.83
C HIS A 156 -1.83 -26.23 9.25
N TYR A 157 -2.49 -25.66 10.26
CA TYR A 157 -2.20 -25.90 11.67
C TYR A 157 -3.29 -26.67 12.42
N LYS A 158 -4.47 -26.80 11.79
CA LYS A 158 -5.62 -27.51 12.31
C LYS A 158 -6.51 -27.90 11.15
N GLN A 159 -6.94 -29.16 11.11
CA GLN A 159 -7.82 -29.64 10.05
C GLN A 159 -9.16 -28.90 10.08
N GLY A 160 -9.65 -28.47 8.92
CA GLY A 160 -10.85 -27.65 8.75
C GLY A 160 -10.62 -26.16 8.99
N ILE A 161 -9.40 -25.72 9.28
CA ILE A 161 -9.07 -24.32 9.52
C ILE A 161 -7.98 -23.86 8.55
N ASP A 162 -8.35 -22.95 7.66
CA ASP A 162 -7.41 -22.26 6.78
C ASP A 162 -6.61 -21.21 7.55
N GLU A 163 -5.39 -20.95 7.11
CA GLU A 163 -4.48 -19.97 7.68
C GLU A 163 -4.17 -18.87 6.65
N HIS A 164 -4.48 -17.62 6.98
CA HIS A 164 -4.07 -16.47 6.17
C HIS A 164 -2.61 -16.12 6.46
N MET A 165 -1.81 -15.96 5.41
CA MET A 165 -0.43 -15.46 5.50
C MET A 165 -0.45 -13.95 5.28
N LEU A 166 0.14 -13.22 6.21
CA LEU A 166 0.19 -11.77 6.19
C LEU A 166 1.62 -11.25 6.30
N TYR A 167 1.92 -10.16 5.60
CA TYR A 167 3.17 -9.45 5.77
C TYR A 167 2.97 -7.93 5.68
N LYS A 168 3.96 -7.21 6.18
CA LYS A 168 4.10 -5.76 6.09
C LYS A 168 5.55 -5.43 5.76
N GLN A 169 5.77 -4.55 4.79
CA GLN A 169 7.09 -3.99 4.54
C GLN A 169 7.45 -2.98 5.62
N LEU A 170 8.72 -2.96 6.00
CA LEU A 170 9.27 -2.05 7.01
C LEU A 170 10.09 -0.91 6.40
N ASP A 171 10.27 -0.92 5.08
CA ASP A 171 10.99 0.11 4.34
C ASP A 171 10.38 1.49 4.57
N ASP A 172 11.23 2.51 4.66
CA ASP A 172 10.78 3.89 4.80
C ASP A 172 10.11 4.35 3.51
N GLU A 173 8.91 4.89 3.66
CA GLU A 173 8.17 5.48 2.56
C GLU A 173 8.93 6.67 1.97
N GLN A 174 9.10 6.69 0.64
CA GLN A 174 9.89 7.73 -0.02
C GLN A 174 9.36 9.15 0.33
N GLY A 175 10.29 10.04 0.66
CA GLY A 175 10.04 11.41 1.07
C GLY A 175 9.76 12.36 -0.09
N PHE A 176 10.17 13.61 0.07
CA PHE A 176 10.01 14.64 -0.97
C PHE A 176 10.75 14.30 -2.27
N ASP A 177 11.82 13.51 -2.19
CA ASP A 177 12.73 13.18 -3.29
C ASP A 177 12.19 12.10 -4.25
N SER A 178 11.04 11.49 -3.94
CA SER A 178 10.35 10.57 -4.87
C SER A 178 10.05 11.23 -6.21
N LEU A 179 9.96 10.44 -7.29
CA LEU A 179 9.71 10.99 -8.63
C LEU A 179 8.30 11.62 -8.71
N ASN A 180 8.19 12.74 -9.43
CA ASN A 180 6.92 13.42 -9.67
C ASN A 180 6.20 12.79 -10.87
N VAL A 181 5.63 11.59 -10.68
CA VAL A 181 4.94 10.87 -11.75
C VAL A 181 3.49 11.34 -11.92
N SER A 182 3.16 11.77 -13.13
CA SER A 182 1.79 12.11 -13.57
C SER A 182 1.25 11.02 -14.50
N VAL A 183 0.04 10.51 -14.25
CA VAL A 183 -0.65 9.61 -15.18
C VAL A 183 -1.62 10.41 -16.03
N VAL A 184 -1.38 10.46 -17.33
CA VAL A 184 -2.13 11.27 -18.30
C VAL A 184 -2.64 10.44 -19.48
N PRO A 185 -3.70 10.87 -20.19
CA PRO A 185 -4.10 10.25 -21.44
C PRO A 185 -2.98 10.27 -22.47
N PHE A 186 -2.90 9.22 -23.29
CA PHE A 186 -1.92 9.14 -24.38
C PHE A 186 -2.17 10.23 -25.45
N ASP A 187 -1.09 10.93 -25.78
CA ASP A 187 -0.97 11.88 -26.88
C ASP A 187 0.07 11.29 -27.84
N GLU A 188 -0.34 11.00 -29.07
CA GLU A 188 0.50 10.24 -30.00
C GLU A 188 1.72 11.04 -30.48
N GLU A 189 1.56 12.34 -30.71
CA GLU A 189 2.67 13.21 -31.14
C GLU A 189 3.76 13.29 -30.07
N LYS A 190 3.35 13.29 -28.79
CA LYS A 190 4.26 13.42 -27.66
C LYS A 190 4.82 12.09 -27.18
N HIS A 191 3.99 11.05 -27.10
CA HIS A 191 4.30 9.85 -26.32
C HIS A 191 4.63 8.62 -27.16
N ALA A 192 4.30 8.58 -28.47
CA ALA A 192 4.38 7.34 -29.25
C ALA A 192 5.78 6.70 -29.24
N ASN A 193 6.83 7.51 -29.42
CA ASN A 193 8.21 7.01 -29.41
C ASN A 193 8.62 6.45 -28.04
N GLY A 194 8.31 7.18 -26.96
CA GLY A 194 8.63 6.75 -25.59
C GLY A 194 7.84 5.49 -25.18
N VAL A 195 6.57 5.42 -25.55
CA VAL A 195 5.72 4.23 -25.31
C VAL A 195 6.27 3.02 -26.06
N ARG A 196 6.61 3.16 -27.35
CA ARG A 196 7.18 2.06 -28.14
C ARG A 196 8.48 1.55 -27.52
N ALA A 197 9.43 2.45 -27.24
CA ALA A 197 10.70 2.08 -26.65
C ALA A 197 10.54 1.38 -25.30
N LEU A 198 9.64 1.88 -24.45
CA LEU A 198 9.36 1.28 -23.14
C LEU A 198 8.72 -0.11 -23.27
N VAL A 199 7.72 -0.29 -24.12
CA VAL A 199 7.03 -1.59 -24.29
C VAL A 199 8.00 -2.66 -24.79
N LEU A 200 8.78 -2.36 -25.83
CA LEU A 200 9.73 -3.32 -26.39
C LEU A 200 10.82 -3.70 -25.38
N ARG A 201 11.25 -2.75 -24.55
CA ARG A 201 12.26 -3.00 -23.52
C ARG A 201 11.72 -3.83 -22.34
N GLU A 202 10.54 -3.50 -21.83
CA GLU A 202 10.04 -4.10 -20.58
C GLU A 202 9.23 -5.38 -20.79
N MET A 203 8.72 -5.67 -22.00
CA MET A 203 7.92 -6.88 -22.27
C MET A 203 8.64 -7.98 -23.06
N GLY A 204 9.70 -7.64 -23.80
CA GLY A 204 10.22 -8.48 -24.88
C GLY A 204 10.62 -9.90 -24.47
N ASP A 205 11.19 -10.09 -23.28
CA ASP A 205 11.71 -11.40 -22.84
C ASP A 205 10.61 -12.32 -22.29
N ASP A 206 9.58 -11.76 -21.64
CA ASP A 206 8.51 -12.51 -20.97
C ASP A 206 7.28 -12.76 -21.87
N PHE A 207 7.19 -12.06 -23.01
CA PHE A 207 6.05 -12.10 -23.91
C PHE A 207 6.51 -12.28 -25.36
N ILE A 208 6.44 -13.52 -25.86
CA ILE A 208 6.73 -13.82 -27.26
C ILE A 208 5.75 -13.08 -28.18
N GLY A 209 6.28 -12.43 -29.21
CA GLY A 209 5.50 -11.69 -30.20
C GLY A 209 5.14 -10.26 -29.80
N VAL A 210 5.82 -9.69 -28.80
CA VAL A 210 5.81 -8.24 -28.55
C VAL A 210 6.94 -7.60 -29.33
N ASP A 211 6.61 -7.14 -30.54
CA ASP A 211 7.48 -6.45 -31.48
C ASP A 211 6.86 -5.12 -31.93
N ASP A 212 7.45 -4.46 -32.94
CA ASP A 212 6.95 -3.20 -33.47
C ASP A 212 5.52 -3.29 -34.02
N ASP A 213 5.17 -4.41 -34.67
CA ASP A 213 3.83 -4.66 -35.20
C ASP A 213 2.81 -4.78 -34.07
N TRP A 214 3.21 -5.36 -32.94
CA TRP A 214 2.37 -5.41 -31.74
C TRP A 214 2.09 -4.02 -31.18
N VAL A 215 3.09 -3.14 -31.14
CA VAL A 215 2.93 -1.74 -30.70
C VAL A 215 2.06 -0.95 -31.70
N ASP A 216 2.21 -1.19 -33.00
CA ASP A 216 1.32 -0.60 -34.01
C ASP A 216 -0.14 -1.02 -33.81
N ALA A 217 -0.38 -2.29 -33.45
CA ALA A 217 -1.72 -2.78 -33.13
C ALA A 217 -2.30 -2.14 -31.85
N LEU A 218 -1.46 -1.81 -30.87
CA LEU A 218 -1.84 -1.03 -29.68
C LEU A 218 -2.32 0.38 -30.09
N PHE A 219 -1.56 1.10 -30.90
CA PHE A 219 -1.94 2.45 -31.37
C PHE A 219 -3.16 2.44 -32.29
N ALA A 220 -3.26 1.49 -33.23
CA ALA A 220 -4.44 1.32 -34.05
C ALA A 220 -5.70 1.07 -33.19
N GLY A 221 -5.57 0.31 -32.10
CA GLY A 221 -6.62 0.14 -31.11
C GLY A 221 -7.06 1.44 -30.44
N PHE A 222 -6.12 2.33 -30.14
CA PHE A 222 -6.38 3.65 -29.59
C PHE A 222 -7.06 4.60 -30.57
N HIS A 223 -6.72 4.53 -31.87
CA HIS A 223 -7.43 5.30 -32.89
C HIS A 223 -8.93 4.96 -32.96
N ARG A 224 -9.30 3.73 -32.58
CA ARG A 224 -10.70 3.27 -32.52
C ARG A 224 -11.44 3.65 -31.24
N ARG A 225 -10.81 4.33 -30.26
CA ARG A 225 -11.38 4.57 -28.91
C ARG A 225 -12.78 5.23 -28.92
N ASN A 226 -13.06 6.06 -29.90
CA ASN A 226 -14.34 6.77 -30.01
C ASN A 226 -15.49 5.88 -30.51
N SER A 227 -15.21 4.66 -31.00
CA SER A 227 -16.27 3.72 -31.39
C SER A 227 -17.09 3.24 -30.20
N ALA A 228 -16.47 3.16 -29.01
CA ALA A 228 -16.99 2.50 -27.81
C ALA A 228 -17.50 1.06 -28.03
N ASP A 229 -17.26 0.45 -29.19
CA ASP A 229 -17.68 -0.91 -29.52
C ASP A 229 -16.58 -1.90 -29.17
N VAL A 230 -16.83 -2.70 -28.13
CA VAL A 230 -15.89 -3.73 -27.65
C VAL A 230 -15.48 -4.74 -28.73
N ASN A 231 -16.30 -4.94 -29.78
CA ASN A 231 -15.98 -5.84 -30.89
C ASN A 231 -14.90 -5.27 -31.82
N THR A 232 -14.75 -3.96 -31.88
CA THR A 232 -13.64 -3.28 -32.59
C THR A 232 -12.31 -3.37 -31.84
N LYS A 233 -12.32 -3.95 -30.62
CA LYS A 233 -11.16 -4.06 -29.73
C LYS A 233 -10.46 -2.72 -29.53
N TYR A 234 -11.24 -1.65 -29.35
CA TYR A 234 -10.70 -0.33 -29.09
C TYR A 234 -9.88 -0.31 -27.79
N LYS A 235 -9.00 0.68 -27.67
CA LYS A 235 -8.12 0.85 -26.52
C LYS A 235 -8.16 2.26 -26.00
N ILE A 236 -7.98 2.40 -24.70
CA ILE A 236 -7.68 3.67 -24.04
C ILE A 236 -6.26 3.51 -23.52
N ILE A 237 -5.39 4.47 -23.80
CA ILE A 237 -3.99 4.39 -23.36
C ILE A 237 -3.75 5.53 -22.38
N PHE A 238 -3.11 5.18 -21.27
CA PHE A 238 -2.58 6.12 -20.29
C PHE A 238 -1.07 5.98 -20.20
N VAL A 239 -0.40 7.09 -19.99
CA VAL A 239 1.06 7.21 -19.88
C VAL A 239 1.39 7.76 -18.51
N ALA A 240 2.38 7.14 -17.84
CA ALA A 240 3.01 7.71 -16.67
C ALA A 240 4.23 8.50 -17.12
N GLU A 241 4.27 9.78 -16.76
CA GLU A 241 5.28 10.74 -17.17
C GLU A 241 6.05 11.30 -15.98
N CYS A 242 7.35 11.45 -16.14
CA CYS A 242 8.21 12.14 -15.18
C CYS A 242 9.21 13.01 -15.93
N GLY A 243 9.21 14.32 -15.67
CA GLY A 243 10.14 15.26 -16.34
C GLY A 243 9.99 15.33 -17.87
N GLY A 244 8.80 15.06 -18.40
CA GLY A 244 8.53 15.00 -19.84
C GLY A 244 8.83 13.65 -20.51
N GLU A 245 9.43 12.71 -19.77
CA GLU A 245 9.75 11.38 -20.28
C GLU A 245 8.66 10.36 -19.96
N VAL A 246 8.45 9.42 -20.89
CA VAL A 246 7.55 8.26 -20.70
C VAL A 246 8.25 7.23 -19.81
N VAL A 247 7.75 7.08 -18.59
CA VAL A 247 8.28 6.13 -17.58
C VAL A 247 7.34 4.98 -17.27
N GLY A 248 6.11 5.01 -17.80
CA GLY A 248 5.15 3.93 -17.71
C GLY A 248 4.04 4.04 -18.75
N VAL A 249 3.40 2.91 -19.07
CA VAL A 249 2.24 2.88 -19.98
C VAL A 249 1.26 1.78 -19.59
N ALA A 250 -0.03 2.09 -19.72
CA ALA A 250 -1.11 1.14 -19.58
C ALA A 250 -2.07 1.21 -20.78
N GLY A 251 -2.24 0.10 -21.49
CA GLY A 251 -3.25 -0.07 -22.53
C GLY A 251 -4.51 -0.72 -21.97
N ALA A 252 -5.57 0.05 -21.75
CA ALA A 252 -6.84 -0.46 -21.27
C ALA A 252 -7.74 -0.91 -22.44
N THR A 253 -8.12 -2.18 -22.45
CA THR A 253 -9.01 -2.78 -23.44
C THR A 253 -10.29 -3.31 -22.77
N PRO A 254 -11.40 -2.56 -22.82
CA PRO A 254 -12.70 -3.06 -22.37
C PRO A 254 -13.13 -4.33 -23.10
N LYS A 255 -13.78 -5.25 -22.38
CA LYS A 255 -14.20 -6.57 -22.89
C LYS A 255 -15.71 -6.76 -22.71
N LYS A 256 -16.25 -7.76 -23.42
CA LYS A 256 -17.63 -8.22 -23.22
C LYS A 256 -17.85 -8.61 -21.75
N GLY A 257 -18.94 -8.14 -21.16
CA GLY A 257 -19.25 -8.33 -19.74
C GLY A 257 -18.62 -7.29 -18.82
N ASP A 258 -18.01 -6.25 -19.38
CA ASP A 258 -17.47 -5.06 -18.70
C ASP A 258 -16.19 -5.23 -17.82
N PRO A 259 -15.35 -6.27 -17.92
CA PRO A 259 -13.99 -6.18 -17.38
C PRO A 259 -13.07 -5.46 -18.37
N ILE A 260 -12.03 -4.84 -17.84
CA ILE A 260 -11.04 -4.08 -18.61
C ILE A 260 -9.69 -4.76 -18.46
N LYS A 261 -9.13 -5.23 -19.58
CA LYS A 261 -7.77 -5.79 -19.59
C LYS A 261 -6.76 -4.65 -19.70
N LEU A 262 -5.81 -4.58 -18.77
CA LEU A 262 -4.63 -3.73 -18.90
C LEU A 262 -3.53 -4.54 -19.60
N MET A 263 -3.17 -4.12 -20.81
CA MET A 263 -2.08 -4.70 -21.60
C MET A 263 -1.66 -3.72 -22.73
N PRO A 264 -0.42 -3.20 -22.71
CA PRO A 264 0.61 -3.45 -21.71
C PRO A 264 0.23 -2.82 -20.36
N LEU A 265 0.91 -3.23 -19.28
CA LEU A 265 1.01 -2.48 -18.03
C LEU A 265 2.47 -2.58 -17.60
N VAL A 266 3.28 -1.62 -18.04
CA VAL A 266 4.73 -1.62 -17.84
C VAL A 266 5.21 -0.27 -17.33
N ALA A 267 6.31 -0.28 -16.59
CA ALA A 267 6.92 0.90 -16.03
C ALA A 267 8.41 0.64 -15.77
N SER A 268 9.23 1.67 -15.92
CA SER A 268 10.69 1.57 -15.74
C SER A 268 11.15 1.66 -14.28
N ASN A 269 10.24 2.01 -13.36
CA ASN A 269 10.52 2.15 -11.94
C ASN A 269 9.24 1.97 -11.09
N GLU A 270 9.44 1.81 -9.78
CA GLU A 270 8.37 1.57 -8.80
C GLU A 270 7.36 2.73 -8.73
N ASP A 271 7.82 3.98 -8.67
CA ASP A 271 6.95 5.17 -8.59
C ASP A 271 5.98 5.24 -9.78
N ALA A 272 6.47 4.91 -10.98
CA ALA A 272 5.67 4.92 -12.20
C ALA A 272 4.63 3.80 -12.25
N PHE A 273 5.00 2.58 -11.83
CA PHE A 273 4.06 1.48 -11.76
C PHE A 273 3.01 1.72 -10.68
N GLU A 274 3.43 2.19 -9.50
CA GLU A 274 2.55 2.51 -8.38
C GLU A 274 1.56 3.59 -8.80
N ALA A 275 2.02 4.64 -9.49
CA ALA A 275 1.15 5.65 -10.07
C ALA A 275 0.08 5.06 -11.00
N LEU A 276 0.46 4.14 -11.91
CA LEU A 276 -0.48 3.49 -12.82
C LEU A 276 -1.52 2.64 -12.08
N VAL A 277 -1.10 1.73 -11.18
CA VAL A 277 -2.03 0.79 -10.52
C VAL A 277 -2.97 1.48 -9.53
N THR A 278 -2.65 2.69 -9.08
CA THR A 278 -3.52 3.53 -8.25
C THR A 278 -4.42 4.45 -9.09
N ASP A 279 -3.87 5.22 -10.03
CA ASP A 279 -4.64 6.26 -10.74
C ASP A 279 -5.63 5.64 -11.73
N LEU A 280 -5.26 4.53 -12.39
CA LEU A 280 -6.12 3.83 -13.33
C LEU A 280 -7.43 3.35 -12.69
N GLN A 281 -7.45 3.12 -11.37
CA GLN A 281 -8.67 2.72 -10.67
C GLN A 281 -9.78 3.77 -10.82
N SER A 282 -9.42 5.04 -10.68
CA SER A 282 -10.36 6.15 -10.78
C SER A 282 -10.56 6.60 -12.23
N LEU A 283 -9.53 6.48 -13.08
CA LEU A 283 -9.60 6.90 -14.48
C LEU A 283 -10.42 5.94 -15.35
N LEU A 284 -10.50 4.66 -14.97
CA LEU A 284 -11.19 3.63 -15.75
C LEU A 284 -12.52 3.16 -15.14
N VAL A 285 -12.95 3.74 -14.01
CA VAL A 285 -14.17 3.32 -13.30
C VAL A 285 -15.44 3.43 -14.17
N ASP A 286 -15.49 4.43 -15.06
CA ASP A 286 -16.63 4.67 -15.94
C ASP A 286 -16.67 3.72 -17.17
N TYR A 287 -15.62 2.90 -17.36
CA TYR A 287 -15.47 2.03 -18.52
C TYR A 287 -15.77 0.56 -18.25
N GLY A 288 -16.03 0.18 -17.00
CA GLY A 288 -16.24 -1.22 -16.64
C GLY A 288 -16.46 -1.45 -15.15
N HIS A 289 -16.48 -2.71 -14.72
CA HIS A 289 -16.65 -3.09 -13.30
C HIS A 289 -15.38 -3.65 -12.65
N LYS A 290 -14.36 -3.96 -13.44
CA LYS A 290 -13.14 -4.64 -12.98
C LYS A 290 -11.95 -4.32 -13.88
N LEU A 291 -10.78 -4.14 -13.29
CA LEU A 291 -9.49 -4.18 -13.97
C LEU A 291 -8.84 -5.56 -13.81
N TYR A 292 -8.15 -6.03 -14.84
CA TYR A 292 -7.27 -7.18 -14.71
C TYR A 292 -6.06 -7.09 -15.64
N VAL A 293 -4.95 -7.71 -15.24
CA VAL A 293 -3.69 -7.69 -15.98
C VAL A 293 -3.06 -9.08 -15.97
N HIS A 294 -2.36 -9.40 -17.06
CA HIS A 294 -1.43 -10.53 -17.14
C HIS A 294 -0.01 -9.95 -17.15
N ILE A 295 0.81 -10.37 -16.19
CA ILE A 295 2.17 -9.86 -16.02
C ILE A 295 3.08 -10.96 -15.47
N VAL A 296 4.37 -10.88 -15.75
CA VAL A 296 5.42 -11.60 -15.00
C VAL A 296 6.02 -10.57 -14.04
N PRO A 297 5.49 -10.44 -12.81
CA PRO A 297 5.85 -9.31 -11.97
C PRO A 297 7.14 -9.60 -11.20
N SER A 298 7.98 -8.59 -11.09
CA SER A 298 9.01 -8.51 -10.07
C SER A 298 8.41 -8.39 -8.66
N SER A 299 9.24 -8.56 -7.62
CA SER A 299 8.80 -8.49 -6.22
C SER A 299 8.15 -7.15 -5.85
N TRP A 300 8.68 -6.04 -6.34
CA TRP A 300 8.15 -4.70 -6.06
C TRP A 300 6.82 -4.44 -6.78
N GLN A 301 6.61 -5.01 -7.98
CA GLN A 301 5.32 -4.96 -8.67
C GLN A 301 4.24 -5.75 -7.91
N VAL A 302 4.58 -6.93 -7.39
CA VAL A 302 3.68 -7.71 -6.52
C VAL A 302 3.30 -6.91 -5.27
N ALA A 303 4.28 -6.28 -4.61
CA ALA A 303 4.04 -5.45 -3.44
C ALA A 303 3.11 -4.26 -3.78
N ALA A 304 3.37 -3.53 -4.87
CA ALA A 304 2.51 -2.43 -5.33
C ALA A 304 1.07 -2.89 -5.62
N LEU A 305 0.89 -4.00 -6.33
CA LEU A 305 -0.43 -4.57 -6.61
C LEU A 305 -1.19 -4.90 -5.31
N GLN A 306 -0.54 -5.59 -4.36
CA GLN A 306 -1.16 -5.94 -3.08
C GLN A 306 -1.50 -4.71 -2.22
N ARG A 307 -0.62 -3.70 -2.19
CA ARG A 307 -0.83 -2.42 -1.50
C ARG A 307 -2.09 -1.72 -2.00
N HIS A 308 -2.28 -1.72 -3.32
CA HIS A 308 -3.38 -1.02 -3.99
C HIS A 308 -4.63 -1.88 -4.23
N GLY A 309 -4.77 -2.98 -3.48
CA GLY A 309 -6.00 -3.77 -3.40
C GLY A 309 -6.17 -4.80 -4.51
N TRP A 310 -5.20 -4.94 -5.41
CA TRP A 310 -5.23 -5.99 -6.42
C TRP A 310 -5.04 -7.37 -5.78
N LYS A 311 -5.66 -8.38 -6.36
CA LYS A 311 -5.60 -9.77 -5.91
C LYS A 311 -5.03 -10.66 -7.00
N LEU A 312 -4.14 -11.57 -6.61
CA LEU A 312 -3.72 -12.67 -7.46
C LEU A 312 -4.92 -13.60 -7.67
N GLU A 313 -5.31 -13.79 -8.92
CA GLU A 313 -6.49 -14.60 -9.31
C GLU A 313 -6.10 -15.88 -10.05
N GLY A 314 -4.89 -15.96 -10.59
CA GLY A 314 -4.43 -17.12 -11.33
C GLY A 314 -2.97 -17.04 -11.71
N VAL A 315 -2.42 -18.22 -12.04
CA VAL A 315 -1.04 -18.40 -12.49
C VAL A 315 -1.05 -19.30 -13.71
N PHE A 316 -0.36 -18.90 -14.77
CA PHE A 316 -0.24 -19.61 -16.05
C PHE A 316 1.23 -19.94 -16.33
N PRO A 317 1.69 -21.16 -16.02
CA PRO A 317 3.00 -21.64 -16.44
C PRO A 317 3.06 -21.70 -17.97
N GLY A 318 4.12 -21.15 -18.57
CA GLY A 318 4.31 -21.20 -20.02
C GLY A 318 3.31 -20.36 -20.84
N GLY A 319 2.52 -19.49 -20.19
CA GLY A 319 1.34 -18.88 -20.81
C GLY A 319 1.64 -17.87 -21.93
N TYR A 320 2.78 -17.18 -21.84
CA TYR A 320 3.19 -16.14 -22.81
C TYR A 320 4.62 -16.34 -23.35
N ALA A 321 5.46 -17.06 -22.61
CA ALA A 321 6.73 -17.65 -23.05
C ALA A 321 6.98 -18.98 -22.31
N PRO A 322 7.71 -19.96 -22.88
CA PRO A 322 7.90 -21.29 -22.27
C PRO A 322 8.41 -21.28 -20.83
N GLU A 323 9.39 -20.40 -20.53
CA GLU A 323 10.01 -20.28 -19.20
C GLU A 323 9.37 -19.19 -18.33
N SER A 324 8.19 -18.69 -18.70
CA SER A 324 7.47 -17.66 -17.94
C SER A 324 6.42 -18.26 -16.99
N VAL A 325 6.18 -17.58 -15.88
CA VAL A 325 5.05 -17.85 -14.98
C VAL A 325 4.20 -16.58 -14.92
N VAL A 326 3.21 -16.51 -15.80
CA VAL A 326 2.36 -15.31 -15.91
C VAL A 326 1.30 -15.33 -14.82
N GLN A 327 1.15 -14.21 -14.13
CA GLN A 327 0.17 -14.03 -13.08
C GLN A 327 -1.00 -13.20 -13.60
N GLN A 328 -2.23 -13.63 -13.30
CA GLN A 328 -3.40 -12.77 -13.42
C GLN A 328 -3.63 -12.03 -12.11
N TRP A 329 -3.63 -10.71 -12.18
CA TRP A 329 -4.05 -9.84 -11.08
C TRP A 329 -5.34 -9.13 -11.43
N GLY A 330 -6.27 -9.09 -10.48
CA GLY A 330 -7.58 -8.46 -10.65
C GLY A 330 -7.89 -7.43 -9.56
N LEU A 331 -8.63 -6.41 -9.93
CA LEU A 331 -9.16 -5.39 -9.04
C LEU A 331 -10.61 -5.08 -9.43
N ASN A 332 -11.55 -5.36 -8.54
CA ASN A 332 -12.94 -4.95 -8.74
C ASN A 332 -13.11 -3.49 -8.32
N PHE A 333 -13.81 -2.70 -9.12
CA PHE A 333 -14.28 -1.41 -8.64
C PHE A 333 -15.35 -1.68 -7.58
N ASN A 334 -15.10 -1.32 -6.32
CA ASN A 334 -16.05 -1.53 -5.24
C ASN A 334 -17.41 -0.88 -5.61
N LYS A 335 -18.44 -1.70 -5.87
CA LYS A 335 -19.82 -1.24 -6.14
C LYS A 335 -20.66 -1.09 -4.87
N GLU A 336 -20.14 -1.50 -3.71
CA GLU A 336 -20.84 -1.35 -2.42
C GLU A 336 -20.32 -0.12 -1.66
N GLY A 337 -21.06 0.98 -1.80
CA GLY A 337 -20.79 2.28 -1.17
C GLY A 337 -20.17 3.27 -2.14
N ALA A 338 -20.59 4.55 -2.06
CA ALA A 338 -20.00 5.62 -2.85
C ALA A 338 -18.48 5.61 -2.65
N THR A 339 -17.74 5.26 -3.71
CA THR A 339 -16.28 5.24 -3.69
C THR A 339 -15.81 6.67 -3.44
N VAL A 340 -15.32 6.92 -2.23
CA VAL A 340 -14.60 8.16 -1.92
C VAL A 340 -13.46 8.26 -2.93
N ARG A 341 -13.41 9.38 -3.68
CA ARG A 341 -12.38 9.57 -4.71
C ARG A 341 -11.01 9.51 -4.05
N LYS A 342 -10.08 8.81 -4.70
CA LYS A 342 -8.71 8.64 -4.22
C LYS A 342 -7.80 9.66 -4.89
N MET A 343 -6.82 10.16 -4.15
CA MET A 343 -5.76 11.01 -4.67
C MET A 343 -4.43 10.64 -4.03
N ARG A 344 -3.45 10.34 -4.88
CA ARG A 344 -2.07 10.11 -4.43
C ARG A 344 -1.44 11.38 -3.90
N ILE A 345 -0.71 11.25 -2.81
CA ILE A 345 0.05 12.35 -2.21
C ILE A 345 1.35 11.81 -1.62
N LYS A 346 2.43 12.60 -1.69
CA LYS A 346 3.70 12.22 -1.06
C LYS A 346 3.56 12.24 0.45
N ARG A 347 4.27 11.33 1.13
CA ARG A 347 4.13 11.13 2.56
C ARG A 347 4.36 12.38 3.42
N PRO A 348 5.38 13.22 3.17
CA PRO A 348 5.54 14.44 3.96
C PRO A 348 4.35 15.40 3.87
N TYR A 349 3.74 15.53 2.68
CA TYR A 349 2.53 16.35 2.51
C TYR A 349 1.32 15.72 3.19
N TYR A 350 1.18 14.39 3.12
CA TYR A 350 0.16 13.66 3.85
C TYR A 350 0.25 13.92 5.36
N ASP A 351 1.43 13.77 5.95
CA ASP A 351 1.64 13.99 7.39
C ASP A 351 1.39 15.47 7.77
N ALA A 352 1.77 16.42 6.92
CA ALA A 352 1.47 17.84 7.11
C ALA A 352 -0.05 18.13 7.07
N ILE A 353 -0.80 17.47 6.17
CA ILE A 353 -2.26 17.59 6.10
C ILE A 353 -2.92 16.95 7.32
N MET A 354 -2.51 15.73 7.67
CA MET A 354 -3.11 14.98 8.76
C MET A 354 -2.80 15.56 10.15
N SER A 355 -1.74 16.36 10.27
CA SER A 355 -1.42 17.17 11.45
C SER A 355 -2.04 18.57 11.44
N GLY A 356 -2.69 18.98 10.34
CA GLY A 356 -3.32 20.29 10.19
C GLY A 356 -2.35 21.44 9.86
N LYS A 357 -1.06 21.16 9.67
CA LYS A 357 -0.07 22.16 9.26
C LYS A 357 -0.28 22.64 7.82
N LYS A 358 -0.73 21.74 6.94
CA LYS A 358 -1.08 22.02 5.54
C LYS A 358 -2.59 21.89 5.37
N THR A 359 -3.25 22.97 4.99
CA THR A 359 -4.72 23.01 4.79
C THR A 359 -5.11 23.33 3.36
N LEU A 360 -4.14 23.67 2.50
CA LEU A 360 -4.34 23.98 1.10
C LEU A 360 -3.56 22.97 0.25
N GLU A 361 -4.27 22.19 -0.56
CA GLU A 361 -3.67 21.27 -1.52
C GLU A 361 -3.74 21.83 -2.93
N VAL A 362 -2.60 21.90 -3.62
CA VAL A 362 -2.48 22.53 -4.92
C VAL A 362 -2.28 21.47 -6.00
N ARG A 363 -3.10 21.53 -7.05
CA ARG A 363 -3.05 20.63 -8.20
C ARG A 363 -3.24 21.43 -9.49
N VAL A 364 -2.73 20.92 -10.61
CA VAL A 364 -3.05 21.47 -11.93
C VAL A 364 -4.37 20.90 -12.45
N GLY A 365 -5.03 21.63 -13.36
CA GLY A 365 -6.38 21.36 -13.87
C GLY A 365 -6.53 20.16 -14.80
N TYR A 366 -6.07 18.97 -14.40
CA TYR A 366 -6.45 17.72 -15.06
C TYR A 366 -7.97 17.46 -14.92
N ASP A 367 -8.58 16.74 -15.86
CA ASP A 367 -10.03 16.51 -15.86
C ASP A 367 -10.53 15.85 -14.57
N SER A 368 -9.73 14.98 -13.94
CA SER A 368 -10.05 14.38 -12.64
C SER A 368 -10.13 15.41 -11.51
N ILE A 369 -9.25 16.42 -11.53
CA ILE A 369 -9.19 17.52 -10.55
C ILE A 369 -10.32 18.51 -10.78
N LYS A 370 -10.61 18.85 -12.05
CA LYS A 370 -11.71 19.76 -12.44
C LYS A 370 -13.08 19.30 -11.96
N ARG A 371 -13.26 18.00 -11.71
CA ARG A 371 -14.51 17.40 -11.23
C ARG A 371 -14.69 17.47 -9.71
N LEU A 372 -13.66 17.87 -8.95
CA LEU A 372 -13.74 17.95 -7.49
C LEU A 372 -14.57 19.17 -7.06
N SER A 373 -15.43 18.96 -6.06
CA SER A 373 -16.35 19.99 -5.57
C SER A 373 -16.28 20.17 -4.05
N ALA A 374 -16.64 21.37 -3.59
CA ALA A 374 -16.81 21.64 -2.17
C ALA A 374 -17.87 20.72 -1.55
N GLY A 375 -17.61 20.25 -0.34
CA GLY A 375 -18.44 19.30 0.41
C GLY A 375 -18.05 17.83 0.22
N GLU A 376 -17.35 17.48 -0.86
CA GLU A 376 -16.94 16.10 -1.17
C GLU A 376 -15.89 15.55 -0.18
N LEU A 377 -15.90 14.24 -0.03
CA LEU A 377 -14.84 13.51 0.67
C LEU A 377 -13.76 13.08 -0.33
N LEU A 378 -12.51 13.21 0.09
CA LEU A 378 -11.34 12.80 -0.67
C LEU A 378 -10.46 11.89 0.20
N GLN A 379 -10.13 10.70 -0.31
CA GLN A 379 -9.21 9.78 0.32
C GLN A 379 -7.81 10.06 -0.21
N LEU A 380 -6.95 10.60 0.65
CA LEU A 380 -5.53 10.77 0.37
C LEU A 380 -4.83 9.44 0.57
N GLU A 381 -4.05 9.02 -0.41
CA GLU A 381 -3.29 7.78 -0.37
C GLU A 381 -1.81 8.07 -0.56
N THR A 382 -1.03 7.49 0.33
CA THR A 382 0.40 7.29 0.20
C THR A 382 0.61 5.79 -0.11
N SER A 383 1.84 5.36 -0.32
CA SER A 383 2.16 3.95 -0.52
C SER A 383 1.83 3.08 0.71
N GLN A 384 1.88 3.63 1.94
CA GLN A 384 1.67 2.85 3.18
C GLN A 384 0.48 3.30 4.03
N LYS A 385 -0.01 4.53 3.84
CA LYS A 385 -1.09 5.12 4.64
C LYS A 385 -2.19 5.72 3.77
N SER A 386 -3.39 5.75 4.32
CA SER A 386 -4.50 6.50 3.77
C SER A 386 -5.26 7.27 4.86
N GLY A 387 -5.89 8.37 4.45
CA GLY A 387 -6.66 9.22 5.33
C GLY A 387 -7.70 10.01 4.55
N VAL A 388 -8.84 10.28 5.17
CA VAL A 388 -9.95 10.97 4.51
C VAL A 388 -9.98 12.43 4.95
N VAL A 389 -10.10 13.32 3.98
CA VAL A 389 -10.31 14.76 4.18
C VAL A 389 -11.62 15.19 3.52
N ARG A 390 -12.17 16.31 3.97
CA ARG A 390 -13.29 16.99 3.33
C ARG A 390 -12.79 18.21 2.57
N ILE A 391 -13.23 18.35 1.32
CA ILE A 391 -12.99 19.55 0.52
C ILE A 391 -13.97 20.63 1.00
N LYS A 392 -13.45 21.74 1.51
CA LYS A 392 -14.26 22.90 1.94
C LYS A 392 -14.54 23.84 0.80
N ALA A 393 -13.53 24.11 -0.02
CA ALA A 393 -13.61 25.02 -1.14
C ALA A 393 -12.63 24.59 -2.23
N VAL A 394 -12.97 24.92 -3.47
CA VAL A 394 -12.11 24.77 -4.64
C VAL A 394 -11.97 26.16 -5.26
N ARG A 395 -10.74 26.65 -5.35
CA ARG A 395 -10.41 27.95 -5.93
C ARG A 395 -9.49 27.75 -7.12
N VAL A 396 -9.67 28.53 -8.17
CA VAL A 396 -8.96 28.35 -9.45
C VAL A 396 -8.22 29.64 -9.79
N TYR A 397 -6.94 29.50 -10.10
CA TYR A 397 -6.02 30.59 -10.45
C TYR A 397 -5.40 30.34 -11.81
N ARG A 398 -4.93 31.42 -12.45
CA ARG A 398 -4.32 31.33 -13.77
C ARG A 398 -2.98 30.60 -13.73
N ASP A 399 -2.15 30.96 -12.75
CA ASP A 399 -0.78 30.48 -12.59
C ASP A 399 -0.38 30.49 -11.11
N PHE A 400 0.81 29.99 -10.78
CA PHE A 400 1.26 29.92 -9.38
C PHE A 400 1.53 31.29 -8.77
N ALA A 401 1.91 32.29 -9.58
CA ALA A 401 2.19 33.63 -9.07
C ALA A 401 0.88 34.33 -8.64
N ASP A 402 -0.16 34.23 -9.46
CA ASP A 402 -1.52 34.68 -9.16
C ASP A 402 -2.08 34.00 -7.90
N MET A 403 -1.90 32.68 -7.79
CA MET A 403 -2.28 31.92 -6.60
C MET A 403 -1.55 32.41 -5.33
N LEU A 404 -0.22 32.55 -5.37
CA LEU A 404 0.59 32.93 -4.21
C LEU A 404 0.45 34.41 -3.82
N ALA A 405 -0.15 35.24 -4.69
CA ALA A 405 -0.56 36.60 -4.32
C ALA A 405 -1.77 36.61 -3.37
N THR A 406 -2.54 35.52 -3.32
CA THR A 406 -3.79 35.43 -2.54
C THR A 406 -3.71 34.39 -1.42
N GLU A 407 -3.18 33.20 -1.70
CA GLU A 407 -3.12 32.07 -0.76
C GLU A 407 -1.85 32.09 0.09
N SER A 408 -1.93 31.65 1.34
CA SER A 408 -0.76 31.49 2.19
C SER A 408 0.11 30.32 1.71
N TRP A 409 1.33 30.63 1.26
CA TRP A 409 2.31 29.63 0.85
C TRP A 409 2.66 28.67 1.99
N GLN A 410 2.64 29.11 3.26
CA GLN A 410 2.89 28.28 4.44
C GLN A 410 1.84 27.18 4.60
N GLN A 411 0.59 27.42 4.20
CA GLN A 411 -0.48 26.43 4.24
C GLN A 411 -0.47 25.47 3.04
N ILE A 412 0.33 25.78 2.00
CA ILE A 412 0.50 24.99 0.78
C ILE A 412 1.74 24.10 0.89
N VAL A 413 2.90 24.68 1.21
CA VAL A 413 4.21 24.02 1.28
C VAL A 413 4.90 24.44 2.58
N PRO A 414 4.46 23.91 3.75
CA PRO A 414 4.98 24.33 5.05
C PRO A 414 6.47 24.00 5.28
N GLN A 415 7.10 23.27 4.37
CA GLN A 415 8.50 22.86 4.47
C GLN A 415 9.51 23.88 3.93
N VAL A 416 9.07 24.91 3.19
CA VAL A 416 9.96 25.96 2.69
C VAL A 416 9.93 27.18 3.62
N ASN A 417 10.87 28.12 3.44
CA ASN A 417 11.00 29.28 4.33
C ASN A 417 10.55 30.60 3.69
N THR A 418 10.41 30.64 2.36
CA THR A 418 10.04 31.86 1.63
C THR A 418 9.00 31.58 0.55
N GLN A 419 8.30 32.63 0.12
CA GLN A 419 7.34 32.55 -0.98
C GLN A 419 8.01 32.22 -2.33
N ASP A 420 9.24 32.70 -2.55
CA ASP A 420 10.01 32.41 -3.76
C ASP A 420 10.40 30.94 -3.83
N ASP A 421 10.82 30.35 -2.70
CA ASP A 421 11.08 28.91 -2.61
C ASP A 421 9.80 28.09 -2.85
N ALA A 422 8.65 28.57 -2.36
CA ALA A 422 7.37 27.92 -2.61
C ALA A 422 7.03 27.91 -4.11
N LEU A 423 7.21 29.05 -4.78
CA LEU A 423 7.00 29.17 -6.22
C LEU A 423 7.94 28.26 -7.01
N ALA A 424 9.22 28.25 -6.67
CA ALA A 424 10.22 27.40 -7.31
C ALA A 424 9.91 25.91 -7.14
N LEU A 425 9.52 25.50 -5.93
CA LEU A 425 9.13 24.13 -5.63
C LEU A 425 7.88 23.71 -6.43
N LEU A 426 6.83 24.54 -6.46
CA LEU A 426 5.60 24.25 -7.21
C LEU A 426 5.88 24.11 -8.70
N ARG A 427 6.72 24.97 -9.28
CA ARG A 427 7.14 24.87 -10.69
C ARG A 427 8.05 23.68 -10.98
N GLY A 428 8.81 23.22 -9.99
CA GLY A 428 9.58 21.97 -10.08
C GLY A 428 8.68 20.72 -10.10
N ILE A 429 7.51 20.78 -9.46
CA ILE A 429 6.50 19.71 -9.49
C ILE A 429 5.67 19.78 -10.78
N TYR A 430 5.27 21.00 -11.15
CA TYR A 430 4.42 21.30 -12.29
C TYR A 430 5.12 22.30 -13.21
N PRO A 431 5.84 21.83 -14.24
CA PRO A 431 6.51 22.73 -15.18
C PRO A 431 5.49 23.53 -16.01
N PRO A 432 5.94 24.54 -16.80
CA PRO A 432 5.07 25.52 -17.45
C PRO A 432 3.92 24.94 -18.28
N GLU A 433 4.15 23.83 -18.98
CA GLU A 433 3.12 23.15 -19.76
C GLU A 433 1.99 22.59 -18.87
N LYS A 434 2.31 22.16 -17.64
CA LYS A 434 1.32 21.70 -16.66
C LYS A 434 0.65 22.87 -15.95
N GLU A 435 1.41 23.91 -15.61
CA GLU A 435 0.88 25.16 -15.04
C GLU A 435 -0.19 25.77 -15.97
N SER A 436 -0.02 25.65 -17.29
CA SER A 436 -0.98 26.15 -18.29
C SER A 436 -2.38 25.53 -18.23
N LEU A 437 -2.54 24.39 -17.53
CA LEU A 437 -3.85 23.76 -17.30
C LEU A 437 -4.72 24.51 -16.26
N GLY A 438 -4.16 25.55 -15.63
CA GLY A 438 -4.76 26.27 -14.51
C GLY A 438 -4.46 25.62 -13.17
N ILE A 439 -4.44 26.43 -12.11
CA ILE A 439 -4.06 26.00 -10.76
C ILE A 439 -5.30 25.88 -9.88
N TYR A 440 -5.52 24.69 -9.33
CA TYR A 440 -6.63 24.36 -8.45
C TYR A 440 -6.13 24.25 -7.02
N VAL A 441 -6.70 25.07 -6.13
CA VAL A 441 -6.44 25.04 -4.70
C VAL A 441 -7.63 24.41 -4.00
N LEU A 442 -7.38 23.26 -3.37
CA LEU A 442 -8.34 22.54 -2.55
C LEU A 442 -8.11 22.95 -1.10
N GLU A 443 -9.04 23.70 -0.52
CA GLU A 443 -9.05 23.91 0.93
C GLU A 443 -9.61 22.65 1.59
N ILE A 444 -8.82 22.01 2.43
CA ILE A 444 -9.13 20.69 3.00
C ILE A 444 -9.10 20.70 4.52
N ASN A 445 -10.01 19.93 5.10
CA ASN A 445 -10.05 19.66 6.53
C ASN A 445 -9.99 18.16 6.77
N LYS A 446 -9.18 17.74 7.74
CA LYS A 446 -9.23 16.38 8.28
C LYS A 446 -10.60 16.13 8.92
N LEU A 447 -11.13 14.93 8.71
CA LEU A 447 -12.33 14.43 9.38
C LEU A 447 -12.07 13.96 10.80
#